data_AF-A0A7Z0VQX7-F1
#
_entry.id   AF-A0A7Z0VQX7-F1
#
_cell.length_a   1.000
_cell.length_b   1.000
_cell.length_c   1.000
_cell.angle_alpha   90.00
_cell.angle_beta   90.00
_cell.angle_gamma   90.00
#
_symmetry.space_group_name_H-M   'P 1'
#
loop_
_entity.id
_entity.type
_entity.pdbx_description
1 polymer ?
#
loop_
_entity_poly.entity_id
_entity_poly.type
_entity_poly.pdbx_seq_one_letter_code
_entity_poly.pdbx_strand_id
1 'polypeptide(L)'
;MRTHNRWINHDGEKRPINPRTGRLASSTNPDTWSTYAQARSTRRPLGYVLGDGIGCIDLDHCIHADGTLTPAAQTIVNFYPHNWIEISPSGYGLHIWGYATPQAGFKREWHGQMVEFYSQGRYITITGRTYQHGALEKL
;
A
#
# COMPACT_ATOMS: atom_id res chain seq x y z
N MET A 1 1.69 -6.20 -10.56
CA MET A 1 1.88 -6.68 -9.17
C MET A 1 1.65 -8.18 -8.98
N ARG A 2 0.53 -8.76 -9.45
CA ARG A 2 0.20 -10.18 -9.14
C ARG A 2 1.20 -11.22 -9.66
N THR A 3 1.98 -10.87 -10.68
CA THR A 3 3.04 -11.69 -11.29
C THR A 3 4.35 -11.67 -10.51
N HIS A 4 4.51 -10.80 -9.51
CA HIS A 4 5.73 -10.69 -8.71
C HIS A 4 5.65 -11.52 -7.42
N ASN A 5 6.78 -12.09 -6.99
CA ASN A 5 6.89 -12.89 -5.76
C ASN A 5 7.14 -12.00 -4.52
N ARG A 6 6.27 -11.00 -4.33
CA ARG A 6 6.39 -9.97 -3.29
C ARG A 6 5.17 -9.92 -2.35
N TRP A 7 4.34 -10.95 -2.37
CA TRP A 7 3.11 -11.01 -1.59
C TRP A 7 3.34 -11.63 -0.22
N ILE A 8 2.77 -11.02 0.79
CA ILE A 8 2.72 -11.53 2.15
C ILE A 8 1.28 -11.47 2.67
N ASN A 9 1.05 -12.01 3.86
CA ASN A 9 -0.16 -11.74 4.63
C ASN A 9 0.17 -10.77 5.79
N HIS A 10 -0.85 -10.34 6.52
CA HIS A 10 -0.66 -9.69 7.82
C HIS A 10 -1.73 -10.12 8.83
N ASP A 11 -1.51 -9.84 10.12
CA ASP A 11 -2.49 -10.04 11.18
C ASP A 11 -3.28 -8.74 11.49
N GLY A 12 -4.11 -8.76 12.54
CA GLY A 12 -4.94 -7.61 12.94
C GLY A 12 -4.13 -6.39 13.40
N GLU A 13 -2.90 -6.59 13.87
CA GLU A 13 -1.96 -5.53 14.23
C GLU A 13 -1.11 -5.08 13.03
N LYS A 14 -1.43 -5.57 11.82
CA LYS A 14 -0.66 -5.33 10.60
C LYS A 14 0.80 -5.77 10.72
N ARG A 15 1.09 -6.82 11.49
CA ARG A 15 2.41 -7.45 11.46
C ARG A 15 2.52 -8.34 10.21
N PRO A 16 3.61 -8.26 9.44
CA PRO A 16 3.79 -9.05 8.22
C PRO A 16 3.91 -10.55 8.54
N ILE A 17 3.17 -11.39 7.82
CA ILE A 17 3.11 -12.84 7.98
C ILE A 17 3.52 -13.53 6.68
N ASN A 18 4.46 -14.47 6.77
CA ASN A 18 4.89 -15.32 5.68
C ASN A 18 3.75 -16.27 5.28
N PRO A 19 3.23 -16.18 4.03
CA PRO A 19 2.10 -17.01 3.59
C PRO A 19 2.34 -18.52 3.58
N ARG A 20 3.60 -18.96 3.54
CA ARG A 20 3.95 -20.39 3.53
C ARG A 20 4.00 -20.99 4.92
N THR A 21 4.46 -20.22 5.90
CA THR A 21 4.80 -20.76 7.23
C THR A 21 3.90 -20.24 8.35
N GLY A 22 3.17 -19.13 8.13
CA GLY A 22 2.39 -18.46 9.16
C GLY A 22 3.21 -17.69 10.21
N ARG A 23 4.54 -17.68 10.10
CA ARG A 23 5.45 -16.90 10.96
C ARG A 23 5.59 -15.47 10.46
N LEU A 24 6.27 -14.62 11.21
CA LEU A 24 6.60 -13.26 10.77
C LEU A 24 7.37 -13.28 9.43
N ALA A 25 7.01 -12.37 8.53
CA ALA A 25 7.77 -12.06 7.33
C ALA A 25 8.62 -10.80 7.54
N SER A 26 9.67 -10.65 6.73
CA SER A 26 10.50 -9.45 6.70
C SER A 26 10.15 -8.63 5.46
N SER A 27 10.25 -7.30 5.51
CA SER A 27 10.11 -6.44 4.32
C SER A 27 11.38 -6.35 3.47
N THR A 28 12.45 -7.03 3.87
CA THR A 28 13.76 -7.01 3.18
C THR A 28 14.32 -8.40 2.88
N ASN A 29 13.71 -9.47 3.40
CA ASN A 29 14.12 -10.85 3.08
C ASN A 29 13.11 -11.53 2.11
N PRO A 30 13.44 -11.70 0.82
CA PRO A 30 12.57 -12.31 -0.17
C PRO A 30 12.18 -13.77 0.13
N ASP A 31 12.97 -14.50 0.92
CA ASP A 31 12.65 -15.87 1.34
C ASP A 31 11.42 -15.95 2.25
N THR A 32 10.95 -14.79 2.73
CA THR A 32 9.73 -14.68 3.52
C THR A 32 8.50 -14.23 2.73
N TRP A 33 8.66 -13.88 1.44
CA TRP A 33 7.58 -13.44 0.55
C TRP A 33 7.10 -14.56 -0.35
N SER A 34 5.95 -14.39 -0.98
CA SER A 34 5.30 -15.43 -1.78
C SER A 34 4.64 -14.89 -3.05
N THR A 35 4.02 -15.80 -3.81
CA THR A 35 3.18 -15.46 -4.96
C THR A 35 1.84 -14.90 -4.49
N TYR A 36 1.14 -14.17 -5.37
CA TYR A 36 -0.24 -13.72 -5.10
C TYR A 36 -1.17 -14.90 -4.77
N ALA A 37 -1.10 -15.98 -5.56
CA ALA A 37 -1.95 -17.16 -5.37
C ALA A 37 -1.74 -17.81 -4.00
N GLN A 38 -0.48 -17.93 -3.54
CA GLN A 38 -0.17 -18.47 -2.22
C GLN A 38 -0.66 -17.56 -1.09
N ALA A 39 -0.40 -16.26 -1.17
CA ALA A 39 -0.88 -15.30 -0.17
C ALA A 39 -2.42 -15.25 -0.09
N ARG A 40 -3.09 -15.38 -1.25
CA ARG A 40 -4.55 -15.38 -1.33
C ARG A 40 -5.18 -16.64 -0.75
N SER A 41 -4.54 -17.80 -0.93
CA SER A 41 -5.09 -19.10 -0.48
C SER A 41 -5.18 -19.22 1.04
N THR A 42 -4.35 -18.47 1.79
CA THR A 42 -4.40 -18.44 3.27
C THR A 42 -5.67 -17.79 3.83
N ARG A 43 -6.42 -17.04 3.00
CA ARG A 43 -7.58 -16.22 3.39
C ARG A 43 -7.30 -15.17 4.47
N ARG A 44 -6.02 -14.89 4.75
CA ARG A 44 -5.61 -13.78 5.62
C ARG A 44 -5.56 -12.47 4.82
N PRO A 45 -5.62 -11.31 5.50
CA PRO A 45 -5.37 -10.02 4.87
C PRO A 45 -4.04 -10.00 4.11
N LEU A 46 -3.98 -9.28 2.99
CA LEU A 46 -2.84 -9.27 2.07
C LEU A 46 -1.93 -8.08 2.34
N GLY A 47 -0.65 -8.26 2.05
CA GLY A 47 0.32 -7.17 1.94
C GLY A 47 1.24 -7.39 0.75
N TYR A 48 1.86 -6.31 0.28
CA TYR A 48 2.82 -6.34 -0.81
C TYR A 48 4.09 -5.60 -0.42
N VAL A 49 5.23 -6.25 -0.63
CA VAL A 49 6.55 -5.69 -0.30
C VAL A 49 7.06 -4.83 -1.45
N LEU A 50 7.31 -3.55 -1.17
CA LEU A 50 7.69 -2.53 -2.14
C LEU A 50 9.12 -2.75 -2.68
N GLY A 51 9.38 -2.20 -3.86
CA GLY A 51 10.61 -2.39 -4.63
C GLY A 51 10.32 -2.81 -6.07
N ASP A 52 11.38 -3.06 -6.84
CA ASP A 52 11.33 -3.36 -8.28
C ASP A 52 10.48 -2.37 -9.06
N GLY A 53 10.68 -1.08 -8.77
CA GLY A 53 9.98 0.01 -9.42
C GLY A 53 8.57 0.28 -8.91
N ILE A 54 8.06 -0.45 -7.90
CA ILE A 54 6.72 -0.20 -7.33
C ILE A 54 6.84 0.53 -5.99
N GLY A 55 6.17 1.68 -5.90
CA GLY A 55 6.02 2.47 -4.68
C GLY A 55 4.57 2.71 -4.32
N CYS A 56 4.40 3.38 -3.18
CA CYS A 56 3.10 3.76 -2.65
C CYS A 56 3.22 5.08 -1.89
N ILE A 57 2.25 5.97 -2.09
CA ILE A 57 1.96 7.09 -1.19
C ILE A 57 0.85 6.62 -0.24
N ASP A 58 1.07 6.75 1.06
CA ASP A 58 0.11 6.41 2.11
C ASP A 58 -0.40 7.69 2.78
N LEU A 59 -1.72 7.86 2.78
CA LEU A 59 -2.42 9.01 3.33
C LEU A 59 -3.28 8.55 4.50
N ASP A 60 -2.79 8.79 5.72
CA ASP A 60 -3.52 8.48 6.95
C ASP A 60 -4.63 9.50 7.22
N HIS A 61 -5.78 9.02 7.69
CA HIS A 61 -6.92 9.85 8.15
C HIS A 61 -7.37 10.92 7.14
N CYS A 62 -7.31 10.59 5.86
CA CYS A 62 -7.65 11.48 4.76
C CYS A 62 -9.13 11.41 4.31
N ILE A 63 -9.90 10.46 4.85
CA ILE A 63 -11.34 10.31 4.60
C ILE A 63 -12.11 10.69 5.88
N HIS A 64 -13.10 11.57 5.74
CA HIS A 64 -14.03 11.96 6.80
C HIS A 64 -15.09 10.89 7.08
N ALA A 65 -15.80 11.02 8.19
CA ALA A 65 -16.85 10.06 8.58
C ALA A 65 -18.01 9.96 7.57
N ASP A 66 -18.23 11.01 6.78
CA ASP A 66 -19.22 11.05 5.69
C ASP A 66 -18.70 10.46 4.37
N GLY A 67 -17.45 9.98 4.33
CA GLY A 67 -16.80 9.40 3.16
C GLY A 67 -16.14 10.42 2.24
N THR A 68 -16.20 11.72 2.54
CA THR A 68 -15.52 12.75 1.74
C THR A 68 -14.03 12.85 2.06
N LEU A 69 -13.22 13.32 1.11
CA LEU A 69 -11.79 13.54 1.34
C LEU A 69 -11.53 14.86 2.06
N THR A 70 -10.45 14.91 2.83
CA THR A 70 -9.89 16.19 3.26
C THR A 70 -9.50 17.03 2.04
N PRO A 71 -9.53 18.37 2.11
CA PRO A 71 -9.14 19.21 0.97
C PRO A 71 -7.72 18.94 0.47
N ALA A 72 -6.78 18.66 1.37
CA ALA A 72 -5.41 18.28 1.04
C ALA A 72 -5.37 16.93 0.32
N ALA A 73 -6.06 15.91 0.82
CA ALA A 73 -6.12 14.60 0.17
C ALA A 73 -6.78 14.66 -1.21
N GLN A 74 -7.85 15.44 -1.37
CA GLN A 74 -8.48 15.66 -2.67
C GLN A 74 -7.49 16.27 -3.68
N THR A 75 -6.67 17.22 -3.24
CA THR A 75 -5.63 17.83 -4.10
C THR A 75 -4.58 16.81 -4.51
N ILE A 76 -4.14 15.95 -3.59
CA ILE A 76 -3.18 14.87 -3.89
C ILE A 76 -3.80 13.85 -4.85
N VAL A 77 -5.02 13.39 -4.61
CA VAL A 77 -5.72 12.45 -5.50
C VAL A 77 -5.86 13.03 -6.92
N ASN A 78 -6.23 14.31 -7.03
CA ASN A 78 -6.34 15.00 -8.32
C ASN A 78 -4.99 15.12 -9.06
N PHE A 79 -3.87 15.11 -8.33
CA PHE A 79 -2.53 15.12 -8.93
C PHE A 79 -2.16 13.75 -9.54
N TYR A 80 -2.82 12.66 -9.10
CA TYR A 80 -2.62 11.29 -9.59
C TYR A 80 -3.90 10.72 -10.25
N PRO A 81 -4.45 11.36 -11.31
CA PRO A 81 -5.78 11.05 -11.84
C PRO A 81 -5.88 9.69 -12.55
N HIS A 82 -4.75 9.04 -12.82
CA HIS A 82 -4.68 7.77 -13.56
C HIS A 82 -4.12 6.62 -12.71
N ASN A 83 -3.70 6.91 -11.48
CA ASN A 83 -3.19 5.90 -10.56
C ASN A 83 -4.34 5.11 -9.95
N TRP A 84 -4.09 3.82 -9.69
CA TRP A 84 -4.97 3.04 -8.85
C TRP A 84 -4.84 3.47 -7.39
N ILE A 85 -5.98 3.75 -6.77
CA ILE A 85 -6.08 4.18 -5.37
C ILE A 85 -7.04 3.26 -4.64
N GLU A 86 -6.61 2.73 -3.50
CA GLU A 86 -7.44 1.90 -2.63
C GLU A 86 -7.62 2.51 -1.24
N ILE A 87 -8.73 2.16 -0.59
CA ILE A 87 -9.01 2.52 0.79
C ILE A 87 -8.19 1.61 1.70
N SER A 88 -7.35 2.19 2.55
CA SER A 88 -6.52 1.48 3.52
C SER A 88 -7.37 0.68 4.52
N PRO A 89 -6.84 -0.32 5.25
CA PRO A 89 -7.67 -1.19 6.10
C PRO A 89 -8.55 -0.47 7.12
N SER A 90 -8.13 0.69 7.62
CA SER A 90 -8.90 1.47 8.61
C SER A 90 -10.22 2.00 8.06
N GLY A 91 -10.35 2.15 6.73
CA GLY A 91 -11.48 2.83 6.10
C GLY A 91 -11.34 4.35 6.03
N TYR A 92 -10.34 4.92 6.71
CA TYR A 92 -10.14 6.37 6.81
C TYR A 92 -8.89 6.87 6.07
N GLY A 93 -8.15 5.99 5.41
CA GLY A 93 -6.93 6.33 4.67
C GLY A 93 -6.96 5.83 3.23
N LEU A 94 -5.99 6.29 2.43
CA LEU A 94 -5.82 5.91 1.03
C LEU A 94 -4.39 5.46 0.77
N HIS A 95 -4.24 4.44 -0.08
CA HIS A 95 -2.98 4.07 -0.71
C HIS A 95 -3.01 4.43 -2.20
N ILE A 96 -2.09 5.27 -2.65
CA ILE A 96 -1.92 5.62 -4.06
C ILE A 96 -0.73 4.83 -4.59
N TRP A 97 -1.01 3.93 -5.53
CA TRP A 97 -0.02 2.99 -6.05
C TRP A 97 0.54 3.46 -7.39
N GLY A 98 1.84 3.21 -7.63
CA GLY A 98 2.43 3.55 -8.91
C GLY A 98 3.90 3.16 -9.05
N TYR A 99 4.47 3.55 -10.19
CA TYR A 99 5.89 3.33 -10.47
C TYR A 99 6.75 4.41 -9.81
N ALA A 100 7.79 4.00 -9.11
CA ALA A 100 8.67 4.89 -8.39
C ALA A 100 10.14 4.46 -8.48
N THR A 101 11.03 5.44 -8.61
CA THR A 101 12.48 5.22 -8.48
C THR A 101 12.82 4.87 -7.02
N PRO A 102 13.74 3.91 -6.79
CA PRO A 102 14.29 3.63 -5.47
C PRO A 102 14.82 4.88 -4.78
N GLN A 103 14.31 5.20 -3.58
CA GLN A 103 14.80 6.30 -2.75
C GLN A 103 14.46 6.06 -1.27
N ALA A 104 15.03 6.88 -0.39
CA ALA A 104 14.65 6.87 1.03
C ALA A 104 13.18 7.27 1.17
N GLY A 105 12.42 6.51 1.97
CA GLY A 105 11.06 6.88 2.29
C GLY A 105 11.02 8.15 3.16
N PHE A 106 9.90 8.85 3.13
CA PHE A 106 9.68 10.03 3.97
C PHE A 106 8.26 10.08 4.51
N LYS A 107 8.11 10.79 5.62
CA LYS A 107 6.83 11.16 6.23
C LYS A 107 6.86 12.66 6.47
N ARG A 108 5.91 13.40 5.89
CA ARG A 108 5.84 14.86 6.00
C ARG A 108 4.39 15.31 6.12
N GLU A 109 4.18 16.40 6.85
CA GLU A 109 2.90 17.09 6.85
C GLU A 109 2.84 18.05 5.65
N TRP A 110 1.72 18.05 4.94
CA TRP A 110 1.43 18.97 3.84
C TRP A 110 -0.02 19.44 3.99
N HIS A 111 -0.20 20.74 4.28
CA HIS A 111 -1.53 21.34 4.50
C HIS A 111 -2.39 20.56 5.51
N GLY A 112 -1.79 20.13 6.63
CA GLY A 112 -2.47 19.36 7.67
C GLY A 112 -2.70 17.87 7.35
N GLN A 113 -2.30 17.40 6.16
CA GLN A 113 -2.34 15.99 5.79
C GLN A 113 -0.95 15.37 6.00
N MET A 114 -0.88 14.28 6.77
CA MET A 114 0.32 13.45 6.80
C MET A 114 0.42 12.65 5.50
N VAL A 115 1.54 12.81 4.80
CA VAL A 115 1.86 12.12 3.56
C VAL A 115 3.11 11.28 3.79
N GLU A 116 2.97 9.97 3.61
CA GLU A 116 4.08 9.04 3.63
C GLU A 116 4.36 8.51 2.23
N PHE A 117 5.63 8.38 1.87
CA PHE A 117 6.05 7.78 0.62
C PHE A 117 7.08 6.69 0.86
N TYR A 118 6.90 5.56 0.19
CA TYR A 118 7.84 4.45 0.20
C TYR A 118 7.98 3.85 -1.20
N SER A 119 9.21 3.55 -1.62
CA SER A 119 9.49 2.77 -2.84
C SER A 119 10.25 1.47 -2.58
N GLN A 120 10.69 1.22 -1.34
CA GLN A 120 11.45 0.02 -0.95
C GLN A 120 11.48 -0.16 0.57
N GLY A 121 11.93 -1.34 1.04
CA GLY A 121 12.23 -1.61 2.46
C GLY A 121 11.00 -1.67 3.38
N ARG A 122 9.80 -1.45 2.84
CA ARG A 122 8.51 -1.53 3.51
C ARG A 122 7.58 -2.46 2.73
N TYR A 123 6.55 -2.93 3.42
CA TYR A 123 5.39 -3.50 2.78
C TYR A 123 4.19 -2.60 3.06
N ILE A 124 3.19 -2.65 2.19
CA ILE A 124 1.91 -1.95 2.35
C ILE A 124 0.81 -3.01 2.39
N THR A 125 -0.15 -2.84 3.30
CA THR A 125 -1.36 -3.69 3.33
C THR A 125 -2.18 -3.45 2.08
N ILE A 126 -2.74 -4.49 1.45
CA ILE A 126 -3.59 -4.38 0.28
C ILE A 126 -5.01 -4.83 0.63
N THR A 127 -5.98 -3.95 0.38
CA THR A 127 -7.40 -4.25 0.65
C THR A 127 -8.16 -4.63 -0.62
N GLY A 128 -7.74 -4.11 -1.78
CA GLY A 128 -8.48 -4.20 -3.03
C GLY A 128 -9.76 -3.36 -3.06
N ARG A 129 -10.06 -2.60 -2.00
CA ARG A 129 -11.23 -1.70 -1.94
C ARG A 129 -10.93 -0.45 -2.74
N THR A 130 -11.25 -0.49 -4.02
CA THR A 130 -10.89 0.57 -4.96
C THR A 130 -11.67 1.84 -4.64
N TYR A 131 -10.94 2.93 -4.41
CA TYR A 131 -11.48 4.30 -4.34
C TYR A 131 -11.48 4.93 -5.74
N GLN A 132 -10.35 4.83 -6.45
CA GLN A 132 -10.18 5.29 -7.82
C GLN A 132 -9.64 4.16 -8.69
N HIS A 133 -10.35 3.83 -9.77
CA HIS A 133 -9.84 2.93 -10.79
C HIS A 133 -8.69 3.58 -11.55
N GLY A 134 -7.66 2.80 -11.87
CA GLY A 134 -6.48 3.29 -12.57
C GLY A 134 -5.47 2.18 -12.79
N ALA A 135 -4.26 2.57 -13.20
CA ALA A 135 -3.13 1.69 -13.41
C ALA A 135 -1.98 2.02 -12.44
N LEU A 136 -0.86 1.32 -12.57
CA LEU A 136 0.39 1.78 -11.97
C LEU A 136 0.97 2.85 -12.90
N GLU A 137 0.62 4.10 -12.66
CA GLU A 137 1.26 5.24 -13.32
C GLU A 137 2.41 5.78 -12.46
N LYS A 138 3.20 6.69 -13.01
CA LYS A 138 4.35 7.25 -12.28
C LYS A 138 3.91 7.98 -11.00
N LEU A 139 4.65 7.77 -9.91
CA LEU A 139 4.62 8.56 -8.68
C LEU A 139 5.69 9.65 -8.70
#